data_AF-A0A7S6W4T1-F1
#
_entry.id   AF-A0A7S6W4T1-F1
#
_cell.length_a   1.000
_cell.length_b   1.000
_cell.length_c   1.000
_cell.angle_alpha   90.00
_cell.angle_beta   90.00
_cell.angle_gamma   90.00
#
_symmetry.space_group_name_H-M   'P 1'
#
loop_
_entity.id
_entity.type
_entity.pdbx_description
1 polymer ?
#
loop_
_entity_poly.entity_id
_entity_poly.type
_entity_poly.pdbx_seq_one_letter_code
_entity_poly.pdbx_strand_id
1 'polypeptide(L)'
;MNTKDLIVILLILSIFLWAVFHQMASKYINNNEFLKSKIYGGSVYKNKSMDVANIELVITMVTFINFINYFSEKSLENFFKKREFLIFNNVNLETSINIIKNHEKLWFYIKFSLFFMVLIIFFTILFWVY
;
A
#
# COMPACT_ATOMS: atom_id res chain seq x y z
N MET A 1 -31.50 12.51 -14.17
CA MET A 1 -30.62 12.05 -13.08
C MET A 1 -30.14 13.29 -12.35
N ASN A 2 -30.41 13.41 -11.06
CA ASN A 2 -30.00 14.56 -10.26
C ASN A 2 -28.49 14.47 -9.98
N THR A 3 -27.83 15.60 -9.68
CA THR A 3 -26.43 15.66 -9.25
C THR A 3 -26.16 14.70 -8.09
N LYS A 4 -27.10 14.58 -7.13
CA LYS A 4 -27.04 13.60 -6.03
C LYS A 4 -26.94 12.16 -6.52
N ASP A 5 -27.75 11.76 -7.50
CA ASP A 5 -27.75 10.40 -8.03
C ASP A 5 -26.40 10.08 -8.69
N LEU A 6 -25.83 11.05 -9.41
CA LEU A 6 -24.51 10.92 -10.03
C LEU A 6 -23.40 10.79 -8.99
N ILE A 7 -23.44 11.58 -7.92
CA ILE A 7 -22.49 11.46 -6.80
C ILE A 7 -22.58 10.07 -6.17
N VAL A 8 -23.78 9.55 -5.93
CA VAL A 8 -23.98 8.21 -5.36
C VAL A 8 -23.43 7.13 -6.28
N ILE A 9 -23.68 7.19 -7.59
CA ILE A 9 -23.13 6.25 -8.56
C ILE A 9 -21.59 6.27 -8.56
N LEU A 10 -20.99 7.46 -8.55
CA LEU A 10 -19.53 7.63 -8.50
C LEU A 10 -18.93 7.15 -7.18
N LEU A 11 -19.62 7.36 -6.05
CA LEU A 11 -19.23 6.85 -4.74
C LEU A 11 -19.22 5.32 -4.73
N ILE A 12 -20.29 4.68 -5.19
CA ILE A 12 -20.40 3.22 -5.27
C ILE A 12 -19.30 2.65 -6.18
N LEU A 13 -19.08 3.26 -7.35
CA LEU A 13 -18.02 2.84 -8.26
C LEU A 13 -16.63 2.96 -7.62
N SER A 14 -16.38 4.04 -6.86
CA SER A 14 -15.12 4.26 -6.15
C SER A 14 -14.90 3.23 -5.05
N ILE A 15 -15.93 2.89 -4.27
CA ILE A 15 -15.88 1.83 -3.25
C ILE A 15 -15.56 0.49 -3.89
N PHE A 16 -16.24 0.14 -4.99
CA PHE A 16 -16.01 -1.12 -5.68
C PHE A 16 -14.57 -1.22 -6.21
N LEU A 17 -14.09 -0.18 -6.90
CA LEU A 17 -12.73 -0.17 -7.45
C LEU A 17 -11.66 -0.16 -6.35
N TRP A 18 -11.86 0.60 -5.27
CA TRP A 18 -11.00 0.55 -4.09
C TRP A 18 -10.88 -0.89 -3.56
N ALA A 19 -12.01 -1.57 -3.34
CA ALA A 19 -12.04 -2.92 -2.80
C ALA A 19 -11.35 -3.92 -3.74
N VAL A 20 -11.57 -3.82 -5.06
CA VAL A 20 -10.92 -4.68 -6.05
C VAL A 20 -9.40 -4.53 -6.01
N PHE A 21 -8.88 -3.29 -6.05
CA PHE A 21 -7.43 -3.06 -6.03
C PHE A 21 -6.81 -3.44 -4.68
N HIS A 22 -7.51 -3.17 -3.57
CA HIS A 22 -7.08 -3.57 -2.24
C HIS A 22 -6.98 -5.10 -2.09
N GLN A 23 -7.98 -5.82 -2.62
CA GLN A 23 -7.98 -7.28 -2.63
C GLN A 23 -6.88 -7.84 -3.55
N MET A 24 -6.62 -7.22 -4.70
CA MET A 24 -5.50 -7.61 -5.57
C MET A 24 -4.15 -7.42 -4.87
N ALA A 25 -3.94 -6.30 -4.15
CA ALA A 25 -2.74 -6.07 -3.35
C ALA A 25 -2.59 -7.13 -2.24
N SER A 26 -3.68 -7.40 -1.51
CA SER A 26 -3.72 -8.39 -0.43
C SER A 26 -3.38 -9.79 -0.95
N LYS A 27 -3.97 -10.21 -2.08
CA LYS A 27 -3.68 -11.49 -2.73
C LYS A 27 -2.24 -11.57 -3.21
N TYR A 28 -1.70 -10.49 -3.78
CA TYR A 28 -0.30 -10.44 -4.20
C TYR A 28 0.63 -10.66 -3.01
N ILE A 29 0.41 -9.94 -1.91
CA ILE A 29 1.22 -10.06 -0.69
C ILE A 29 1.14 -11.49 -0.14
N ASN A 30 -0.07 -12.04 -0.02
CA ASN A 30 -0.27 -13.36 0.56
C ASN A 30 0.45 -14.46 -0.24
N ASN A 31 0.45 -14.35 -1.57
CA ASN A 31 1.07 -15.32 -2.46
C ASN A 31 2.59 -15.11 -2.66
N ASN A 32 3.16 -13.98 -2.22
CA ASN A 32 4.55 -13.65 -2.49
C ASN A 32 5.43 -13.88 -1.25
N GLU A 33 5.95 -15.09 -1.09
CA GLU A 33 6.83 -15.44 0.04
C GLU A 33 8.13 -14.64 0.06
N PHE A 34 8.67 -14.31 -1.11
CA PHE A 34 9.89 -13.52 -1.24
C PHE A 34 9.72 -12.12 -0.65
N LEU A 35 8.64 -11.42 -1.01
CA LEU A 35 8.28 -10.11 -0.44
C LEU A 35 8.16 -10.20 1.09
N LYS A 36 7.41 -11.17 1.58
CA LYS A 36 7.17 -11.35 3.03
C LYS A 36 8.46 -11.63 3.78
N SER A 37 9.34 -12.46 3.23
CA SER A 37 10.68 -12.75 3.76
C SER A 37 11.56 -11.50 3.77
N LYS A 38 11.52 -10.67 2.72
CA LYS A 38 12.28 -9.41 2.66
C LYS A 38 11.80 -8.39 3.69
N ILE A 39 10.51 -8.33 3.97
CA ILE A 39 9.92 -7.37 4.91
C ILE A 39 10.10 -7.81 6.38
N TYR A 40 9.73 -9.04 6.72
CA TYR A 40 9.74 -9.52 8.11
C TYR A 40 11.07 -10.18 8.51
N GLY A 41 11.88 -10.64 7.56
CA GLY A 41 13.02 -11.52 7.81
C GLY A 41 12.60 -13.00 7.78
N GLY A 42 13.40 -13.85 7.14
CA GLY A 42 13.01 -15.22 6.79
C GLY A 42 12.61 -16.12 7.98
N SER A 43 13.21 -15.92 9.16
CA SER A 43 12.84 -16.66 10.38
C SER A 43 11.56 -16.14 11.04
N VAL A 44 11.34 -14.83 11.02
CA VAL A 44 10.16 -14.18 11.61
C VAL A 44 8.91 -14.39 10.75
N TYR A 45 9.07 -14.34 9.42
CA TYR A 45 7.98 -14.58 8.47
C TYR A 45 7.35 -15.97 8.64
N LYS A 46 8.16 -17.03 8.76
CA LYS A 46 7.67 -18.41 8.86
C LYS A 46 6.71 -18.65 10.03
N ASN A 47 6.79 -17.83 11.07
CA ASN A 47 5.98 -17.94 12.27
C ASN A 47 4.85 -16.89 12.33
N LYS A 48 4.75 -15.97 11.36
CA LYS A 48 3.71 -14.94 11.31
C LYS A 48 2.56 -15.37 10.39
N SER A 49 1.35 -15.37 10.93
CA SER A 49 0.13 -15.46 10.14
C SER A 49 -0.06 -14.18 9.30
N MET A 50 -0.39 -14.33 8.02
CA MET A 50 -0.81 -13.20 7.18
C MET A 50 -2.29 -12.90 7.38
N ASP A 51 -2.61 -12.43 8.59
CA ASP A 51 -3.92 -11.85 8.89
C ASP A 51 -4.06 -10.45 8.29
N VAL A 52 -5.25 -9.86 8.45
CA VAL A 52 -5.56 -8.51 7.93
C VAL A 52 -4.53 -7.49 8.44
N ALA A 53 -4.18 -7.53 9.72
CA ALA A 53 -3.23 -6.58 10.31
C ALA A 53 -1.84 -6.68 9.67
N ASN A 54 -1.32 -7.89 9.46
CA ASN A 54 0.00 -8.10 8.85
C ASN A 54 0.01 -7.76 7.36
N ILE A 55 -1.10 -7.91 6.64
CA ILE A 55 -1.25 -7.45 5.25
C ILE A 55 -1.23 -5.92 5.19
N GLU A 56 -2.01 -5.25 6.05
CA GLU A 56 -2.03 -3.78 6.11
C GLU A 56 -0.66 -3.19 6.49
N LEU A 57 0.06 -3.87 7.39
CA LEU A 57 1.44 -3.52 7.73
C LEU A 57 2.36 -3.59 6.51
N VAL A 58 2.26 -4.63 5.68
CA VAL A 58 3.02 -4.75 4.43
C VAL A 58 2.62 -3.65 3.44
N ILE A 59 1.32 -3.39 3.25
CA ILE A 59 0.82 -2.33 2.36
C ILE A 59 1.36 -0.96 2.82
N THR A 60 1.29 -0.68 4.12
CA THR A 60 1.80 0.56 4.73
C THR A 60 3.30 0.70 4.47
N MET A 61 4.06 -0.39 4.65
CA MET A 61 5.51 -0.36 4.46
C MET A 61 5.90 -0.13 2.99
N VAL A 62 5.27 -0.85 2.06
CA VAL A 62 5.50 -0.66 0.61
C VAL A 62 5.11 0.75 0.19
N THR A 63 4.01 1.29 0.73
CA THR A 63 3.59 2.68 0.48
C THR A 63 4.64 3.66 0.96
N PHE A 64 5.13 3.49 2.18
CA PHE A 64 6.10 4.38 2.79
C PHE A 64 7.43 4.39 2.04
N ILE A 65 7.95 3.21 1.67
CA ILE A 65 9.17 3.06 0.86
C ILE A 65 9.02 3.78 -0.48
N ASN A 66 7.92 3.54 -1.20
CA ASN A 66 7.69 4.18 -2.50
C ASN A 66 7.50 5.69 -2.38
N PHE A 67 6.84 6.15 -1.32
CA PHE A 67 6.63 7.58 -1.06
C PHE A 67 7.95 8.29 -0.77
N ILE A 68 8.84 7.71 0.04
CA ILE A 68 10.19 8.26 0.22
C ILE A 68 10.92 8.28 -1.13
N ASN A 69 10.92 7.17 -1.85
CA ASN A 69 11.64 7.06 -3.12
C ASN A 69 11.20 8.10 -4.15
N TYR A 70 9.91 8.45 -4.16
CA TYR A 70 9.34 9.48 -5.02
C TYR A 70 10.01 10.86 -4.85
N PHE A 71 10.48 11.22 -3.63
CA PHE A 71 11.20 12.48 -3.42
C PHE A 71 12.64 12.44 -3.93
N SER A 72 13.34 11.30 -3.86
CA SER A 72 14.62 11.00 -4.52
C SER A 72 15.17 9.65 -4.00
N GLU A 73 15.94 8.90 -4.80
CA GLU A 73 16.72 7.76 -4.27
C GLU A 73 17.69 8.18 -3.14
N LYS A 74 18.27 9.39 -3.22
CA LYS A 74 19.11 9.95 -2.14
C LYS A 74 18.30 10.15 -0.85
N SER A 75 17.00 10.37 -0.95
CA SER A 75 16.14 10.52 0.23
C SER A 75 15.94 9.19 0.94
N LEU A 76 15.92 8.07 0.21
CA LEU A 76 15.83 6.73 0.78
C LEU A 76 17.12 6.35 1.51
N GLU A 77 18.27 6.61 0.88
CA GLU A 77 19.58 6.42 1.50
C GLU A 77 19.74 7.29 2.76
N ASN A 78 19.39 8.58 2.67
CA ASN A 78 19.43 9.48 3.81
C ASN A 78 18.46 9.09 4.93
N PHE A 79 17.30 8.52 4.58
CA PHE A 79 16.32 8.03 5.55
C PHE A 79 16.89 6.86 6.35
N PHE A 80 17.39 5.82 5.68
CA PHE A 80 17.94 4.64 6.34
C PHE A 80 19.27 4.89 7.06
N LYS A 81 20.06 5.90 6.65
CA LYS A 81 21.25 6.33 7.41
C LYS A 81 20.91 6.91 8.79
N LYS A 82 19.70 7.43 8.97
CA LYS A 82 19.29 8.13 10.21
C LYS A 82 18.25 7.37 11.03
N ARG A 83 17.63 6.32 10.47
CA ARG A 83 16.47 5.65 11.06
C ARG A 83 16.48 4.17 10.75
N GLU A 84 16.17 3.38 11.78
CA GLU A 84 15.90 1.95 11.66
C GLU A 84 14.42 1.66 11.96
N PHE A 85 13.84 0.69 11.26
CA PHE A 85 12.46 0.26 11.52
C PHE A 85 12.42 -0.84 12.56
N LEU A 86 11.97 -0.51 13.77
CA LEU A 86 11.79 -1.47 14.87
C LEU A 86 10.74 -2.55 14.59
N ILE A 87 9.78 -2.30 13.69
CA ILE A 87 8.69 -3.23 13.36
C ILE A 87 9.07 -4.15 12.18
N PHE A 88 10.02 -3.72 11.35
CA PHE A 88 10.48 -4.43 10.16
C PHE A 88 12.00 -4.46 10.13
N ASN A 89 12.58 -5.29 11.00
CA ASN A 89 14.03 -5.35 11.21
C ASN A 89 14.84 -5.70 9.94
N ASN A 90 14.20 -6.27 8.91
CA ASN A 90 14.85 -6.62 7.66
C ASN A 90 14.66 -5.57 6.56
N VAL A 91 13.88 -4.51 6.82
CA VAL A 91 13.72 -3.42 5.88
C VAL A 91 14.81 -2.37 6.09
N ASN A 92 15.72 -2.33 5.13
CA ASN A 92 16.85 -1.43 5.03
C ASN A 92 16.92 -0.88 3.59
N LEU A 93 17.95 -0.11 3.27
CA LEU A 93 18.11 0.48 1.94
C LEU A 93 18.09 -0.58 0.82
N GLU A 94 18.86 -1.66 0.98
CA GLU A 94 18.98 -2.71 -0.03
C GLU A 94 17.64 -3.43 -0.27
N THR A 95 16.99 -3.86 0.81
CA THR A 95 15.70 -4.55 0.70
C THR A 95 14.61 -3.62 0.20
N SER A 96 14.65 -2.33 0.52
CA SER A 96 13.70 -1.34 0.00
C SER A 96 13.87 -1.11 -1.50
N ILE A 97 15.10 -0.95 -1.99
CA ILE A 97 15.39 -0.84 -3.43
C ILE A 97 14.93 -2.12 -4.15
N ASN A 98 15.18 -3.28 -3.57
CA ASN A 98 14.72 -4.56 -4.10
C ASN A 98 13.18 -4.62 -4.19
N ILE A 99 12.48 -4.17 -3.14
CA ILE A 99 11.03 -4.13 -3.11
C ILE A 99 10.47 -3.22 -4.20
N ILE A 100 11.04 -2.03 -4.38
CA ILE A 100 10.62 -1.07 -5.41
C ILE A 100 10.75 -1.70 -6.80
N LYS A 101 11.93 -2.28 -7.12
CA LYS A 101 12.23 -2.82 -8.45
C LYS A 101 11.43 -4.09 -8.78
N ASN A 102 11.23 -4.98 -7.81
CA ASN A 102 10.67 -6.31 -8.07
C ASN A 102 9.17 -6.40 -7.80
N HIS A 103 8.58 -5.40 -7.13
CA HIS A 103 7.15 -5.41 -6.76
C HIS A 103 6.40 -4.18 -7.27
N GLU A 104 6.76 -3.65 -8.44
CA GLU A 104 6.04 -2.57 -9.12
C GLU A 104 4.55 -2.87 -9.31
N LYS A 105 4.22 -4.14 -9.59
CA LYS A 105 2.83 -4.59 -9.70
C LYS A 105 2.03 -4.45 -8.40
N LEU A 106 2.67 -4.73 -7.25
CA LEU A 106 2.05 -4.49 -5.95
C LEU A 106 1.86 -3.00 -5.72
N TRP A 107 2.89 -2.21 -6.02
CA TRP A 107 2.81 -0.75 -5.89
C TRP A 107 1.70 -0.15 -6.76
N PHE A 108 1.51 -0.65 -7.98
CA PHE A 108 0.41 -0.28 -8.85
C PHE A 108 -0.95 -0.53 -8.17
N TYR A 109 -1.18 -1.71 -7.61
CA TYR A 109 -2.44 -2.02 -6.91
C TYR A 109 -2.68 -1.10 -5.71
N ILE A 110 -1.64 -0.88 -4.90
CA ILE A 110 -1.72 0.02 -3.74
C ILE A 110 -2.03 1.45 -4.18
N LYS A 111 -1.34 1.96 -5.20
CA LYS A 111 -1.53 3.32 -5.73
C LYS A 111 -2.96 3.55 -6.22
N PHE A 112 -3.52 2.60 -6.97
CA PHE A 112 -4.90 2.70 -7.43
C PHE A 112 -5.91 2.57 -6.29
N SER A 113 -5.67 1.67 -5.33
CA SER A 113 -6.49 1.58 -4.12
C SER A 113 -6.51 2.93 -3.37
N LEU A 114 -5.34 3.52 -3.08
CA LEU A 114 -5.24 4.84 -2.43
C LEU A 114 -5.95 5.95 -3.21
N PHE A 115 -5.83 5.96 -4.54
CA PHE A 115 -6.54 6.92 -5.38
C PHE A 115 -8.07 6.81 -5.20
N PHE A 116 -8.63 5.61 -5.26
CA PHE A 116 -10.06 5.41 -5.05
C PHE A 116 -10.49 5.70 -3.61
N MET A 117 -9.63 5.45 -2.61
CA MET A 117 -9.89 5.86 -1.23
C MET A 117 -10.07 7.38 -1.11
N VAL A 118 -9.21 8.17 -1.79
CA VAL A 118 -9.35 9.63 -1.84
C VAL A 118 -10.66 10.04 -2.54
N LEU A 119 -11.04 9.36 -3.62
CA LEU A 119 -12.31 9.62 -4.31
C LEU A 119 -13.53 9.31 -3.43
N ILE A 120 -13.49 8.23 -2.63
CA ILE A 120 -14.55 7.91 -1.67
C ILE A 120 -14.75 9.08 -0.71
N ILE A 121 -13.66 9.59 -0.12
CA ILE A 121 -13.72 10.75 0.80
C ILE A 121 -14.29 11.97 0.08
N PHE A 122 -13.80 12.27 -1.11
CA PHE A 122 -14.25 13.41 -1.91
C PHE A 122 -15.75 13.34 -2.25
N PHE A 123 -16.23 12.22 -2.78
CA PHE A 123 -17.65 12.05 -3.12
C PHE A 123 -18.54 11.98 -1.88
N THR A 124 -18.04 11.45 -0.75
CA THR A 124 -18.76 11.49 0.53
C THR A 124 -18.99 12.94 0.95
N ILE A 125 -17.97 13.79 0.90
CA ILE A 125 -18.10 15.22 1.21
C ILE A 125 -19.08 15.89 0.25
N LEU A 126 -18.95 15.65 -1.06
CA LEU A 126 -19.87 16.23 -2.05
C LEU A 126 -21.32 15.82 -1.84
N PHE A 127 -21.59 14.57 -1.44
CA PHE A 127 -22.94 14.09 -1.15
C PHE A 127 -23.61 14.84 0.01
N TRP A 128 -22.83 15.29 0.99
CA TRP A 128 -23.33 16.09 2.10
C TRP A 128 -23.51 17.57 1.75
N VAL A 129 -22.70 18.09 0.81
CA VAL A 129 -22.71 19.50 0.41
C VAL A 129 -23.81 19.81 -0.59
N TYR A 130 -23.99 18.95 -1.59
CA TYR A 130 -25.00 19.08 -2.66
C TYR A 130 -26.25 18.30 -2.29
#